data_AF-A0A6J6S9A0-F1
#
_entry.id   AF-A0A6J6S9A0-F1
#
_cell.length_a   1.000
_cell.length_b   1.000
_cell.length_c   1.000
_cell.angle_alpha   90.00
_cell.angle_beta   90.00
_cell.angle_gamma   90.00
#
_symmetry.space_group_name_H-M   'P 1'
#
loop_
_entity.id
_entity.type
_entity.pdbx_description
1 polymer ?
#
loop_
_entity_poly.entity_id
_entity_poly.type
_entity_poly.pdbx_seq_one_letter_code
_entity_poly.pdbx_strand_id
1 'polypeptide(L)'
;MGDPGPGGGTIFYVDMHRAAGSQYFEAACAGWQHNCVSGYADPRAVWGCMGDPIPGAEGTAIGTGEQNTLDILAGCLTEDIAARLADAYTVTVNSVVYEDWFLPSKDELLEMYSIRTEGFSPYYYLSSSEKVHTTSWAVLFSSGYPQPYYGKHVEANVRPVRSF
;
A
#
# COMPACT_ATOMS: atom_id res chain seq x y z
N MET A 1 -16.71 6.51 -4.81
CA MET A 1 -15.59 5.54 -4.94
C MET A 1 -15.28 5.42 -6.41
N GLY A 2 -14.01 5.39 -6.78
CA GLY A 2 -13.58 5.55 -8.17
C GLY A 2 -13.39 7.02 -8.61
N ASP A 3 -13.73 7.98 -7.75
CA ASP A 3 -13.49 9.40 -7.98
C ASP A 3 -12.03 9.77 -7.67
N PRO A 4 -11.45 10.80 -8.32
CA PRO A 4 -10.13 11.30 -7.98
C PRO A 4 -10.08 11.82 -6.54
N GLY A 5 -9.09 11.38 -5.77
CA GLY A 5 -8.79 11.93 -4.45
C GLY A 5 -7.87 13.16 -4.53
N PRO A 6 -7.66 13.83 -3.40
CA PRO A 6 -6.88 15.07 -3.32
C PRO A 6 -5.42 14.91 -3.78
N GLY A 7 -4.81 13.74 -3.54
CA GLY A 7 -3.47 13.39 -4.02
C GLY A 7 -3.41 13.00 -5.49
N GLY A 8 -4.53 13.10 -6.24
CA GLY A 8 -4.63 12.68 -7.63
C GLY A 8 -4.76 11.16 -7.82
N GLY A 9 -4.91 10.43 -6.71
CA GLY A 9 -5.17 9.00 -6.70
C GLY A 9 -6.64 8.66 -6.93
N THR A 10 -6.99 7.39 -6.77
CA THR A 10 -8.39 6.91 -6.85
C THR A 10 -8.91 6.58 -5.45
N ILE A 11 -10.04 7.19 -5.07
CA ILE A 11 -10.69 6.89 -3.79
C ILE A 11 -11.23 5.46 -3.82
N PHE A 12 -10.75 4.61 -2.91
CA PHE A 12 -11.11 3.20 -2.82
C PHE A 12 -11.88 2.81 -1.58
N TYR A 13 -11.94 3.66 -0.56
CA TYR A 13 -12.70 3.39 0.66
C TYR A 13 -13.29 4.68 1.22
N VAL A 14 -14.51 4.58 1.75
CA VAL A 14 -15.20 5.68 2.44
C VAL A 14 -15.95 5.13 3.65
N ASP A 15 -15.70 5.69 4.83
CA ASP A 15 -16.46 5.40 6.05
C ASP A 15 -16.71 6.67 6.87
N MET A 16 -17.96 7.12 6.86
CA MET A 16 -18.38 8.34 7.53
C MET A 16 -18.45 8.20 9.06
N HIS A 17 -18.32 6.98 9.61
CA HIS A 17 -18.25 6.76 11.05
C HIS A 17 -16.85 7.00 11.62
N ARG A 18 -15.82 7.07 10.76
CA ARG A 18 -14.46 7.43 11.16
C ARG A 18 -14.38 8.92 11.52
N ALA A 19 -13.36 9.29 12.28
CA ALA A 19 -13.11 10.68 12.64
C ALA A 19 -12.93 11.53 11.38
N ALA A 20 -13.40 12.77 11.41
CA ALA A 20 -13.17 13.74 10.34
C ALA A 20 -11.66 13.85 10.05
N GLY A 21 -11.27 13.77 8.78
CA GLY A 21 -9.87 13.69 8.36
C GLY A 21 -9.32 12.26 8.21
N SER A 22 -10.15 11.22 8.38
CA SER A 22 -9.74 9.81 8.19
C SER A 22 -10.85 8.97 7.51
N GLN A 23 -11.79 9.64 6.86
CA GLN A 23 -13.01 9.04 6.33
C GLN A 23 -12.80 8.44 4.95
N TYR A 24 -11.80 8.92 4.21
CA TYR A 24 -11.52 8.54 2.83
C TYR A 24 -10.14 7.90 2.73
N PHE A 25 -10.00 6.93 1.84
CA PHE A 25 -8.70 6.41 1.44
C PHE A 25 -8.59 6.48 -0.08
N GLU A 26 -7.42 6.94 -0.55
CA GLU A 26 -7.08 6.92 -1.97
C GLU A 26 -5.83 6.08 -2.22
N ALA A 27 -5.80 5.41 -3.35
CA ALA A 27 -4.64 4.69 -3.86
C ALA A 27 -3.93 5.54 -4.89
N ALA A 28 -2.60 5.56 -4.85
CA ALA A 28 -1.80 6.25 -5.84
C ALA A 28 -2.11 5.76 -7.26
N CYS A 29 -1.88 6.62 -8.24
CA CYS A 29 -2.06 6.30 -9.65
C CYS A 29 -1.17 5.13 -10.11
N ALA A 30 -1.48 4.56 -11.27
CA ALA A 30 -0.59 3.60 -11.91
C ALA A 30 0.71 4.26 -12.37
N GLY A 31 1.85 3.58 -12.13
CA GLY A 31 3.16 4.13 -12.45
C GLY A 31 3.48 5.37 -11.61
N TRP A 32 3.09 5.38 -10.33
CA TRP A 32 3.24 6.52 -9.40
C TRP A 32 4.68 7.03 -9.27
N GLN A 33 5.69 6.17 -9.47
CA GLN A 33 7.12 6.58 -9.54
C GLN A 33 7.50 7.29 -10.85
N HIS A 34 6.61 7.28 -11.84
CA HIS A 34 6.75 7.91 -13.14
C HIS A 34 5.70 9.02 -13.32
N ASN A 35 5.37 9.74 -12.26
CA ASN A 35 4.43 10.87 -12.28
C ASN A 35 3.07 10.51 -12.89
N CYS A 36 2.56 9.31 -12.61
CA CYS A 36 1.27 8.84 -13.11
C CYS A 36 1.16 8.74 -14.64
N VAL A 37 2.30 8.66 -15.35
CA VAL A 37 2.29 8.54 -16.80
C VAL A 37 1.75 7.16 -17.20
N SER A 38 0.74 7.15 -18.07
CA SER A 38 0.13 5.91 -18.58
C SER A 38 1.15 5.01 -19.25
N GLY A 39 1.06 3.70 -19.00
CA GLY A 39 1.92 2.68 -19.60
C GLY A 39 3.11 2.26 -18.73
N TYR A 40 3.42 3.00 -17.67
CA TYR A 40 4.36 2.54 -16.64
C TYR A 40 3.64 1.64 -15.63
N ALA A 41 4.27 0.51 -15.32
CA ALA A 41 3.82 -0.39 -14.26
C ALA A 41 4.18 0.16 -12.88
N ASP A 42 3.55 -0.38 -11.84
CA ASP A 42 4.03 -0.14 -10.48
C ASP A 42 5.43 -0.72 -10.27
N PRO A 43 6.24 -0.08 -9.42
CA PRO A 43 7.49 -0.68 -8.99
C PRO A 43 7.25 -1.97 -8.22
N ARG A 44 8.27 -2.82 -8.24
CA ARG A 44 8.34 -4.01 -7.43
C ARG A 44 9.41 -3.84 -6.37
N ALA A 45 9.13 -4.33 -5.18
CA ALA A 45 10.08 -4.34 -4.07
C ALA A 45 9.83 -5.56 -3.19
N VAL A 46 10.77 -5.80 -2.29
CA VAL A 46 10.63 -6.81 -1.23
C VAL A 46 9.99 -6.19 0.02
N TRP A 47 9.44 -7.04 0.90
CA TRP A 47 8.92 -6.57 2.18
C TRP A 47 10.06 -6.26 3.17
N GLY A 48 11.15 -7.05 3.14
CA GLY A 48 12.37 -6.84 3.93
C GLY A 48 12.44 -7.64 5.23
N CYS A 49 13.60 -7.62 5.88
CA CYS A 49 13.82 -8.21 7.22
C CYS A 49 13.23 -9.62 7.42
N MET A 50 13.51 -10.50 6.45
CA MET A 50 13.14 -11.90 6.58
C MET A 50 13.91 -12.55 7.74
N GLY A 51 13.18 -13.22 8.63
CA GLY A 51 13.76 -13.86 9.81
C GLY A 51 13.50 -13.08 11.09
N ASP A 52 13.22 -11.79 10.97
CA ASP A 52 12.91 -10.91 12.10
C ASP A 52 11.41 -10.57 12.09
N PRO A 53 10.69 -10.78 13.21
CA PRO A 53 9.35 -10.25 13.36
C PRO A 53 9.42 -8.72 13.50
N ILE A 54 8.41 -8.02 12.97
CA ILE A 54 8.22 -6.58 13.14
C ILE A 54 6.97 -6.37 14.03
N PRO A 55 7.15 -6.26 15.36
CA PRO A 55 6.03 -6.05 16.27
C PRO A 55 5.27 -4.76 15.92
N GLY A 56 3.94 -4.86 15.84
CA GLY A 56 3.06 -3.75 15.47
C GLY A 56 2.60 -3.80 14.02
N ALA A 57 3.36 -4.45 13.13
CA ALA A 57 3.02 -4.57 11.71
C ALA A 57 2.05 -5.71 11.38
N GLU A 58 1.48 -6.41 12.36
CA GLU A 58 0.57 -7.55 12.13
C GLU A 58 -0.88 -7.12 11.82
N GLY A 59 -1.20 -5.83 11.93
CA GLY A 59 -2.54 -5.29 11.69
C GLY A 59 -3.00 -5.61 10.27
N THR A 60 -4.21 -6.17 10.11
CA THR A 60 -4.74 -6.48 8.77
C THR A 60 -5.96 -5.66 8.36
N ALA A 61 -6.62 -5.01 9.31
CA ALA A 61 -7.87 -4.30 9.10
C ALA A 61 -7.68 -3.00 8.31
N ILE A 62 -8.79 -2.46 7.79
CA ILE A 62 -8.78 -1.13 7.18
C ILE A 62 -8.44 -0.06 8.22
N GLY A 63 -7.48 0.79 7.90
CA GLY A 63 -6.92 1.81 8.78
C GLY A 63 -5.72 1.35 9.60
N THR A 64 -5.18 0.15 9.39
CA THR A 64 -3.92 -0.27 10.05
C THR A 64 -2.69 -0.10 9.17
N GLY A 65 -2.84 0.20 7.88
CA GLY A 65 -1.72 0.25 6.93
C GLY A 65 -0.66 1.29 7.31
N GLU A 66 -1.10 2.45 7.78
CA GLU A 66 -0.22 3.55 8.20
C GLU A 66 0.65 3.15 9.39
N GLN A 67 0.04 2.67 10.47
CA GLN A 67 0.77 2.21 11.67
C GLN A 67 1.71 1.06 11.35
N ASN A 68 1.26 0.06 10.57
CA ASN A 68 2.14 -1.04 10.15
C ASN A 68 3.36 -0.51 9.37
N THR A 69 3.16 0.47 8.49
CA THR A 69 4.25 1.07 7.69
C THR A 69 5.25 1.76 8.60
N LEU A 70 4.80 2.55 9.58
CA LEU A 70 5.66 3.16 10.58
C LEU A 70 6.48 2.13 11.37
N ASP A 71 5.85 1.03 11.79
CA ASP A 71 6.52 -0.04 12.54
C ASP A 71 7.57 -0.77 11.67
N ILE A 72 7.31 -0.97 10.38
CA ILE A 72 8.28 -1.52 9.42
C ILE A 72 9.47 -0.56 9.26
N LEU A 73 9.22 0.74 9.08
CA LEU A 73 10.29 1.74 8.91
C LEU A 73 11.20 1.83 10.13
N ALA A 74 10.63 1.67 11.33
CA ALA A 74 11.36 1.66 12.59
C ALA A 74 12.09 0.33 12.86
N GLY A 75 11.47 -0.79 12.49
CA GLY A 75 11.96 -2.14 12.82
C GLY A 75 12.84 -2.79 11.75
N CYS A 76 12.80 -2.32 10.50
CA CYS A 76 13.49 -2.96 9.39
C CYS A 76 14.50 -2.06 8.67
N LEU A 77 15.80 -2.36 8.80
CA LEU A 77 16.88 -1.58 8.19
C LEU A 77 17.23 -1.99 6.75
N THR A 78 16.53 -2.96 6.16
CA THR A 78 16.72 -3.29 4.74
C THR A 78 16.41 -2.05 3.88
N GLU A 79 17.34 -1.73 2.98
CA GLU A 79 17.17 -0.65 2.00
C GLU A 79 16.15 -1.05 0.92
N ASP A 80 15.54 -0.06 0.27
CA ASP A 80 14.63 -0.24 -0.88
C ASP A 80 13.45 -1.20 -0.67
N ILE A 81 12.94 -1.30 0.56
CA ILE A 81 11.75 -2.09 0.89
C ILE A 81 10.45 -1.38 0.48
N ALA A 82 9.39 -2.15 0.27
CA ALA A 82 8.08 -1.66 -0.14
C ALA A 82 7.52 -0.54 0.75
N ALA A 83 7.71 -0.65 2.07
CA ALA A 83 7.29 0.37 3.03
C ALA A 83 8.02 1.71 2.82
N ARG A 84 9.35 1.69 2.61
CA ARG A 84 10.14 2.89 2.33
C ARG A 84 9.78 3.52 1.00
N LEU A 85 9.51 2.71 -0.03
CA LEU A 85 9.07 3.23 -1.32
C LEU A 85 7.73 3.96 -1.18
N ALA A 86 6.79 3.40 -0.42
CA ALA A 86 5.49 4.02 -0.21
C ALA A 86 5.57 5.31 0.62
N ASP A 87 6.32 5.28 1.73
CA ASP A 87 6.56 6.43 2.62
C ASP A 87 7.30 7.57 1.93
N ALA A 88 8.27 7.26 1.07
CA ALA A 88 9.02 8.27 0.31
C ALA A 88 8.22 8.87 -0.86
N TYR A 89 7.03 8.36 -1.16
CA TYR A 89 6.23 8.90 -2.26
C TYR A 89 5.71 10.29 -1.91
N THR A 90 5.99 11.26 -2.78
CA THR A 90 5.47 12.62 -2.68
C THR A 90 4.89 13.06 -4.01
N VAL A 91 3.77 13.78 -3.96
CA VAL A 91 3.12 14.33 -5.15
C VAL A 91 2.59 15.73 -4.86
N THR A 92 2.70 16.62 -5.84
CA THR A 92 2.10 17.96 -5.78
C THR A 92 0.90 18.03 -6.71
N VAL A 93 -0.29 18.26 -6.16
CA VAL A 93 -1.53 18.46 -6.93
C VAL A 93 -2.11 19.81 -6.55
N ASN A 94 -2.38 20.67 -7.55
CA ASN A 94 -2.92 22.01 -7.34
C ASN A 94 -2.16 22.84 -6.28
N SER A 95 -0.83 22.79 -6.33
CA SER A 95 0.07 23.47 -5.37
C SER A 95 0.01 22.98 -3.92
N VAL A 96 -0.64 21.84 -3.65
CA VAL A 96 -0.61 21.14 -2.36
C VAL A 96 0.30 19.94 -2.46
N VAL A 97 1.22 19.79 -1.50
CA VAL A 97 2.13 18.64 -1.39
C VAL A 97 1.47 17.58 -0.51
N TYR A 98 1.47 16.34 -0.98
CA TYR A 98 1.00 15.16 -0.27
C TYR A 98 2.18 14.21 -0.06
N GLU A 99 2.50 13.95 1.21
CA GLU A 99 3.69 13.19 1.67
C GLU A 99 3.34 12.16 2.76
N ASP A 100 2.04 11.93 2.97
CA ASP A 100 1.43 11.05 3.97
C ASP A 100 1.01 9.69 3.38
N TRP A 101 1.83 9.18 2.44
CA TRP A 101 1.57 7.92 1.76
C TRP A 101 2.18 6.74 2.54
N PHE A 102 1.50 5.60 2.52
CA PHE A 102 1.92 4.40 3.24
C PHE A 102 1.62 3.12 2.46
N LEU A 103 2.23 2.00 2.91
CA LEU A 103 1.99 0.69 2.32
C LEU A 103 0.68 0.11 2.89
N PRO A 104 -0.30 -0.27 2.05
CA PRO A 104 -1.64 -0.65 2.52
C PRO A 104 -1.63 -1.94 3.35
N SER A 105 -2.54 -2.01 4.33
CA SER A 105 -2.86 -3.25 5.04
C SER A 105 -3.51 -4.28 4.12
N LYS A 106 -3.62 -5.52 4.60
CA LYS A 106 -4.15 -6.63 3.81
C LYS A 106 -5.61 -6.36 3.40
N ASP A 107 -6.44 -5.85 4.31
CA ASP A 107 -7.85 -5.55 4.00
C ASP A 107 -7.99 -4.27 3.14
N GLU A 108 -7.07 -3.29 3.26
CA GLU A 108 -7.02 -2.14 2.34
C GLU A 108 -6.72 -2.57 0.90
N LEU A 109 -5.76 -3.49 0.70
CA LEU A 109 -5.49 -4.06 -0.63
C LEU A 109 -6.67 -4.86 -1.20
N LEU A 110 -7.39 -5.59 -0.35
CA LEU A 110 -8.58 -6.32 -0.78
C LEU A 110 -9.68 -5.35 -1.23
N GLU A 111 -9.83 -4.23 -0.53
CA GLU A 111 -10.77 -3.18 -0.93
C GLU A 111 -10.34 -2.55 -2.28
N MET A 112 -9.06 -2.19 -2.43
CA MET A 112 -8.50 -1.71 -3.70
C MET A 112 -8.74 -2.70 -4.84
N TYR A 113 -8.57 -3.99 -4.60
CA TYR A 113 -8.88 -5.03 -5.58
C TYR A 113 -10.37 -5.01 -5.96
N SER A 114 -11.28 -4.91 -4.98
CA SER A 114 -12.72 -4.99 -5.22
C SER A 114 -13.26 -3.86 -6.11
N ILE A 115 -12.69 -2.66 -6.00
CA ILE A 115 -13.14 -1.45 -6.72
C ILE A 115 -12.25 -1.07 -7.91
N ARG A 116 -11.21 -1.86 -8.21
CA ARG A 116 -10.22 -1.55 -9.26
C ARG A 116 -10.91 -1.28 -10.61
N THR A 117 -10.53 -0.17 -11.24
CA THR A 117 -11.01 0.18 -12.58
C THR A 117 -9.99 -0.24 -13.62
N GLU A 118 -8.76 0.27 -13.59
CA GLU A 118 -7.65 -0.12 -14.50
C GLU A 118 -6.26 0.16 -13.88
N GLY A 119 -5.18 -0.28 -14.54
CA GLY A 119 -3.80 0.08 -14.16
C GLY A 119 -3.15 -0.76 -13.05
N PHE A 120 -3.83 -1.77 -12.53
CA PHE A 120 -3.22 -2.78 -11.65
C PHE A 120 -2.63 -3.94 -12.46
N SER A 121 -1.44 -4.38 -12.06
CA SER A 121 -0.85 -5.63 -12.54
C SER A 121 -1.71 -6.83 -12.08
N PRO A 122 -1.84 -7.91 -12.87
CA PRO A 122 -2.60 -9.10 -12.44
C PRO A 122 -1.86 -9.95 -11.39
N TYR A 123 -0.65 -9.56 -11.00
CA TYR A 123 0.22 -10.27 -10.06
C TYR A 123 0.02 -9.81 -8.62
N TYR A 124 0.91 -10.25 -7.73
CA TYR A 124 0.85 -9.95 -6.31
C TYR A 124 1.17 -8.48 -6.02
N TYR A 125 0.43 -7.91 -5.08
CA TYR A 125 0.70 -6.63 -4.44
C TYR A 125 1.03 -6.85 -2.97
N LEU A 126 2.10 -6.19 -2.48
CA LEU A 126 2.55 -6.32 -1.11
C LEU A 126 1.69 -5.52 -0.14
N SER A 127 1.33 -6.15 0.98
CA SER A 127 0.73 -5.48 2.12
C SER A 127 1.78 -5.08 3.15
N SER A 128 1.51 -4.06 3.96
CA SER A 128 2.23 -3.78 5.21
C SER A 128 1.94 -4.78 6.33
N SER A 129 0.93 -5.63 6.19
CA SER A 129 0.60 -6.64 7.20
C SER A 129 1.62 -7.79 7.21
N GLU A 130 2.37 -7.92 8.30
CA GLU A 130 3.18 -9.10 8.60
C GLU A 130 2.27 -10.30 8.90
N LYS A 131 2.66 -11.50 8.43
CA LYS A 131 2.01 -12.75 8.83
C LYS A 131 2.81 -13.49 9.90
N VAL A 132 4.10 -13.67 9.64
CA VAL A 132 5.10 -14.22 10.57
C VAL A 132 6.47 -13.64 10.21
N HIS A 133 7.48 -13.84 11.06
CA HIS A 133 8.86 -13.37 10.84
C HIS A 133 9.47 -13.67 9.45
N THR A 134 9.00 -14.68 8.72
CA THR A 134 9.47 -15.01 7.35
C THR A 134 8.52 -14.60 6.21
N THR A 135 7.25 -14.31 6.49
CA THR A 135 6.24 -14.02 5.46
C THR A 135 5.36 -12.83 5.79
N SER A 136 4.95 -12.11 4.76
CA SER A 136 3.95 -11.05 4.81
C SER A 136 2.69 -11.47 4.05
N TRP A 137 1.63 -10.67 4.21
CA TRP A 137 0.48 -10.77 3.35
C TRP A 137 0.75 -10.10 1.99
N ALA A 138 0.25 -10.74 0.94
CA ALA A 138 0.13 -10.14 -0.38
C ALA A 138 -1.25 -10.48 -0.96
N VAL A 139 -1.73 -9.69 -1.93
CA VAL A 139 -2.99 -9.98 -2.62
C VAL A 139 -2.69 -10.20 -4.10
N LEU A 140 -3.19 -11.31 -4.68
CA LEU A 140 -3.08 -11.58 -6.11
C LEU A 140 -4.18 -10.84 -6.88
N PHE A 141 -3.81 -9.86 -7.69
CA PHE A 141 -4.79 -8.98 -8.35
C PHE A 141 -5.50 -9.59 -9.58
N SER A 142 -5.15 -10.81 -9.99
CA SER A 142 -5.95 -11.58 -10.97
C SER A 142 -7.17 -12.27 -10.34
N SER A 143 -7.16 -12.54 -9.04
CA SER A 143 -8.21 -13.32 -8.36
C SER A 143 -8.70 -12.74 -7.04
N GLY A 144 -8.04 -11.73 -6.49
CA GLY A 144 -8.30 -11.19 -5.16
C GLY A 144 -7.85 -12.12 -4.04
N TYR A 145 -7.05 -13.15 -4.35
CA TYR A 145 -6.63 -14.12 -3.35
C TYR A 145 -5.64 -13.51 -2.36
N PRO A 146 -5.95 -13.48 -1.05
CA PRO A 146 -5.00 -13.07 -0.02
C PRO A 146 -4.03 -14.21 0.26
N GLN A 147 -2.77 -14.02 -0.08
CA GLN A 147 -1.67 -14.96 0.16
C GLN A 147 -1.00 -14.67 1.51
N PRO A 148 -1.18 -15.50 2.55
CA PRO A 148 -0.53 -15.32 3.85
C PRO A 148 0.97 -15.68 3.87
N TYR A 149 1.43 -16.47 2.92
CA TYR A 149 2.78 -17.02 2.93
C TYR A 149 3.70 -16.37 1.89
N TYR A 150 3.50 -15.08 1.59
CA TYR A 150 4.37 -14.39 0.65
C TYR A 150 5.72 -14.11 1.31
N GLY A 151 6.80 -14.66 0.76
CA GLY A 151 8.12 -14.54 1.37
C GLY A 151 8.57 -13.07 1.43
N LYS A 152 9.05 -12.63 2.59
CA LYS A 152 9.48 -11.22 2.78
C LYS A 152 10.63 -10.78 1.86
N HIS A 153 11.37 -11.73 1.29
CA HIS A 153 12.45 -11.51 0.32
C HIS A 153 11.99 -11.58 -1.15
N VAL A 154 10.70 -11.86 -1.41
CA VAL A 154 10.17 -12.00 -2.77
C VAL A 154 9.61 -10.67 -3.22
N GLU A 155 9.98 -10.24 -4.42
CA GLU A 155 9.48 -8.99 -4.99
C GLU A 155 8.01 -9.09 -5.43
N ALA A 156 7.20 -8.10 -5.09
CA ALA A 156 5.85 -7.92 -5.62
C ALA A 156 5.55 -6.43 -5.86
N ASN A 157 4.44 -6.14 -6.55
CA ASN A 157 4.06 -4.78 -6.90
C ASN A 157 3.74 -3.96 -5.64
N VAL A 158 4.04 -2.67 -5.68
CA VAL A 158 3.79 -1.73 -4.59
C VAL A 158 2.91 -0.60 -5.09
N ARG A 159 1.79 -0.36 -4.40
CA ARG A 159 0.95 0.82 -4.64
C ARG A 159 0.65 1.52 -3.31
N PRO A 160 1.20 2.73 -3.10
CA PRO A 160 0.95 3.51 -1.90
C PRO A 160 -0.53 3.91 -1.79
N VAL A 161 -0.98 4.07 -0.56
CA VAL A 161 -2.30 4.63 -0.23
C VAL A 161 -2.13 5.75 0.78
N ARG A 162 -3.14 6.60 0.93
CA ARG A 162 -3.22 7.60 2.00
C ARG A 162 -4.66 7.74 2.50
N SER A 163 -4.83 8.28 3.70
CA SER A 163 -6.14 8.54 4.31
C SER A 163 -6.36 10.02 4.60
N PHE A 164 -7.61 10.51 4.50
CA PHE A 164 -7.97 11.92 4.67
C PHE A 164 -9.46 12.14 5.01
#